data_AF-A0A1H6WCY2-F1
#
_entry.id   AF-A0A1H6WCY2-F1
#
_cell.length_a   1.000
_cell.length_b   1.000
_cell.length_c   1.000
_cell.angle_alpha   90.00
_cell.angle_beta   90.00
_cell.angle_gamma   90.00
#
_symmetry.space_group_name_H-M   'P 1'
#
loop_
_entity.id
_entity.type
_entity.pdbx_description
1 polymer ?
#
loop_
_entity_poly.entity_id
_entity_poly.type
_entity_poly.pdbx_seq_one_letter_code
_entity_poly.pdbx_strand_id
1 'polypeptide(L)'
;MTRITKARAALAATSALALAAALAAPASADSDRRAYTTDYPVELFYDNQVTGGVEDYVAFVGWTAADFCEYPDNDSPVASMRVKPTGESGDRYALTTRVHAEVYEYTGGGVFDFQEEFCETGLPEPYATGTGVLRVRGTSAYEPGFTVGPEDWFIDAFDAPPPGQVDRSERNWFRGSLRAADGTRVQVATYAEVPTFYGMPAEVSIDVWGGR
;
A
#
# COMPACT_ATOMS: atom_id res chain seq x y z
N MET A 1 -45.54 55.80 -19.05
CA MET A 1 -44.13 55.44 -18.82
C MET A 1 -44.05 54.44 -17.67
N THR A 2 -43.87 53.13 -17.90
CA THR A 2 -43.56 52.14 -16.83
C THR A 2 -43.36 50.72 -17.39
N ARG A 3 -42.29 50.45 -18.16
CA ARG A 3 -41.91 49.05 -18.51
C ARG A 3 -40.40 48.86 -18.73
N ILE A 4 -39.52 49.38 -17.87
CA ILE A 4 -38.06 49.08 -17.97
C ILE A 4 -37.41 48.87 -16.58
N THR A 5 -38.15 48.36 -15.60
CA THR A 5 -37.59 48.16 -14.24
C THR A 5 -37.63 46.73 -13.72
N LYS A 6 -38.31 45.79 -14.41
CA LYS A 6 -38.43 44.39 -13.94
C LYS A 6 -37.41 43.41 -14.51
N ALA A 7 -36.71 43.75 -15.61
CA ALA A 7 -35.75 42.85 -16.26
C ALA A 7 -34.35 42.85 -15.60
N ARG A 8 -33.97 43.91 -14.88
CA ARG A 8 -32.67 43.99 -14.20
C ARG A 8 -32.61 43.28 -12.85
N ALA A 9 -33.77 43.01 -12.22
CA ALA A 9 -33.82 42.29 -10.95
C ALA A 9 -33.65 40.77 -11.11
N ALA A 10 -34.06 40.21 -12.26
CA ALA A 10 -33.95 38.78 -12.52
C ALA A 10 -32.50 38.34 -12.82
N LEU A 11 -31.70 39.17 -13.50
CA LEU A 11 -30.28 38.86 -13.77
C LEU A 11 -29.41 38.91 -12.50
N ALA A 12 -29.75 39.78 -11.54
CA ALA A 12 -29.00 39.91 -10.28
C ALA A 12 -29.19 38.67 -9.37
N ALA A 13 -30.38 38.07 -9.39
CA ALA A 13 -30.69 36.88 -8.59
C ALA A 13 -29.96 35.63 -9.11
N THR A 14 -29.82 35.47 -10.44
CA THR A 14 -29.07 34.36 -11.04
C THR A 14 -27.56 34.48 -10.82
N SER A 15 -27.00 35.69 -10.83
CA SER A 15 -25.59 35.90 -10.50
C SER A 15 -25.29 35.67 -9.02
N ALA A 16 -26.24 35.96 -8.11
CA ALA A 16 -26.07 35.71 -6.69
C ALA A 16 -26.10 34.22 -6.33
N LEU A 17 -26.96 33.43 -7.00
CA LEU A 17 -27.00 31.96 -6.86
C LEU A 17 -25.75 31.28 -7.45
N ALA A 18 -25.26 31.77 -8.59
CA ALA A 18 -24.01 31.28 -9.17
C ALA A 18 -22.78 31.64 -8.30
N LEU A 19 -22.78 32.81 -7.67
CA LEU A 19 -21.71 33.22 -6.75
C LEU A 19 -21.77 32.44 -5.42
N ALA A 20 -22.96 32.13 -4.90
CA ALA A 20 -23.11 31.28 -3.71
C ALA A 20 -22.71 29.82 -3.97
N ALA A 21 -23.02 29.28 -5.14
CA ALA A 21 -22.56 27.94 -5.55
C ALA A 21 -21.03 27.91 -5.77
N ALA A 22 -20.44 28.98 -6.32
CA ALA A 22 -18.99 29.11 -6.48
C ALA A 22 -18.25 29.30 -5.13
N LEU A 23 -18.89 29.92 -4.14
CA LEU A 23 -18.36 30.09 -2.78
C LEU A 23 -18.59 28.88 -1.87
N ALA A 24 -19.50 27.97 -2.22
CA ALA A 24 -19.68 26.67 -1.55
C ALA A 24 -18.81 25.55 -2.14
N ALA A 25 -18.33 25.70 -3.38
CA ALA A 25 -17.39 24.80 -4.04
C ALA A 25 -15.95 24.72 -3.47
N PRO A 26 -15.41 25.64 -2.63
CA PRO A 26 -14.01 25.54 -2.20
C PRO A 26 -13.78 24.39 -1.21
N ALA A 27 -14.76 24.04 -0.37
CA ALA A 27 -14.55 23.04 0.67
C ALA A 27 -14.34 21.63 0.10
N SER A 28 -15.01 21.28 -1.00
CA SER A 28 -14.83 19.97 -1.66
C SER A 28 -13.60 19.93 -2.55
N ALA A 29 -13.18 21.06 -3.14
CA ALA A 29 -11.97 21.16 -3.97
C ALA A 29 -10.67 21.21 -3.16
N ASP A 30 -10.70 21.75 -1.94
CA ASP A 30 -9.52 21.83 -1.07
C ASP A 30 -9.10 20.45 -0.54
N SER A 31 -10.05 19.53 -0.38
CA SER A 31 -9.76 18.15 0.05
C SER A 31 -8.93 17.37 -0.98
N ASP A 32 -9.04 17.66 -2.28
CA ASP A 32 -8.24 17.05 -3.36
C ASP A 32 -6.83 17.66 -3.49
N ARG A 33 -6.61 18.87 -2.95
CA ARG A 33 -5.30 19.55 -2.96
C ARG A 33 -4.35 19.11 -1.84
N ARG A 34 -4.86 18.42 -0.81
CA ARG A 34 -4.06 18.00 0.36
C ARG A 34 -3.50 16.58 0.26
N ALA A 35 -3.17 16.11 -0.95
CA ALA A 35 -2.40 14.87 -1.06
C ALA A 35 -0.92 15.17 -0.85
N TYR A 36 -0.23 14.31 -0.11
CA TYR A 36 1.22 14.38 0.09
C TYR A 36 1.88 13.04 -0.27
N THR A 37 3.21 13.04 -0.26
CA THR A 37 4.02 11.86 -0.53
C THR A 37 4.87 11.57 0.71
N THR A 38 4.97 10.29 1.06
CA THR A 38 5.83 9.78 2.13
C THR A 38 6.62 8.60 1.60
N ASP A 39 7.72 8.27 2.26
CA ASP A 39 8.45 7.04 2.00
C ASP A 39 7.68 5.85 2.57
N TYR A 40 7.68 4.75 1.81
CA TYR A 40 7.05 3.48 2.15
C TYR A 40 8.11 2.39 1.99
N PRO A 41 8.47 1.65 3.05
CA PRO A 41 9.43 0.55 2.95
C PRO A 41 8.78 -0.59 2.17
N VAL A 42 9.41 -0.99 1.06
CA VAL A 42 8.91 -2.08 0.21
C VAL A 42 9.55 -3.39 0.66
N GLU A 43 9.04 -3.90 1.77
CA GLU A 43 9.46 -5.14 2.41
C GLU A 43 8.26 -6.08 2.57
N LEU A 44 7.72 -6.56 1.45
CA LEU A 44 6.53 -7.40 1.49
C LEU A 44 6.89 -8.87 1.34
N PHE A 45 6.52 -9.64 2.35
CA PHE A 45 6.64 -11.08 2.37
C PHE A 45 5.27 -11.72 2.20
N TYR A 46 5.20 -12.74 1.36
CA TYR A 46 3.99 -13.53 1.16
C TYR A 46 4.31 -15.00 1.45
N ASP A 47 3.34 -15.69 2.01
CA ASP A 47 3.34 -17.14 2.17
C ASP A 47 1.92 -17.68 1.96
N ASN A 48 1.82 -18.97 1.62
CA ASN A 48 0.54 -19.66 1.49
C ASN A 48 0.08 -20.32 2.80
N GLN A 49 0.84 -20.14 3.91
CA GLN A 49 0.53 -20.75 5.20
C GLN A 49 -0.75 -20.16 5.80
N VAL A 50 -0.94 -18.84 5.69
CA VAL A 50 -2.12 -18.14 6.25
C VAL A 50 -3.43 -18.61 5.63
N THR A 51 -3.47 -18.88 4.32
CA THR A 51 -4.70 -19.27 3.61
C THR A 51 -4.85 -20.77 3.39
N GLY A 52 -3.85 -21.57 3.77
CA GLY A 52 -3.85 -23.02 3.53
C GLY A 52 -3.81 -23.36 2.05
N GLY A 53 -3.04 -22.59 1.27
CA GLY A 53 -2.85 -22.80 -0.16
C GLY A 53 -2.33 -24.20 -0.51
N VAL A 54 -2.51 -24.61 -1.77
CA VAL A 54 -2.17 -25.96 -2.26
C VAL A 54 -0.71 -26.05 -2.74
N GLU A 55 -0.11 -24.91 -3.05
CA GLU A 55 1.28 -24.80 -3.50
C GLU A 55 2.11 -24.11 -2.42
N ASP A 56 3.29 -24.64 -2.18
CA ASP A 56 4.14 -24.27 -1.05
C ASP A 56 5.21 -23.30 -1.53
N TYR A 57 4.89 -22.01 -1.46
CA TYR A 57 5.81 -20.93 -1.84
C TYR A 57 5.94 -19.88 -0.74
N VAL A 58 7.11 -19.26 -0.70
CA VAL A 58 7.35 -17.98 -0.03
C VAL A 58 7.83 -16.99 -1.09
N ALA A 59 7.34 -15.75 -1.04
CA ALA A 59 7.74 -14.70 -1.96
C ALA A 59 8.22 -13.46 -1.22
N PHE A 60 9.37 -12.94 -1.65
CA PHE A 60 9.98 -11.70 -1.19
C PHE A 60 9.79 -10.65 -2.28
N VAL A 61 9.10 -9.55 -1.99
CA VAL A 61 8.75 -8.50 -2.95
C VAL A 61 9.28 -7.16 -2.48
N GLY A 62 10.09 -6.52 -3.34
CA GLY A 62 10.84 -5.30 -3.02
C GLY A 62 12.17 -5.63 -2.39
N TRP A 63 12.14 -6.37 -1.27
CA TRP A 63 13.32 -6.86 -0.60
C TRP A 63 13.74 -8.25 -1.08
N THR A 64 15.04 -8.55 -1.03
CA THR A 64 15.54 -9.90 -1.32
C THR A 64 15.56 -10.75 -0.05
N ALA A 65 15.55 -12.07 -0.19
CA ALA A 65 15.71 -12.95 0.97
C ALA A 65 17.08 -12.76 1.64
N ALA A 66 18.12 -12.42 0.86
CA ALA A 66 19.45 -12.12 1.38
C ALA A 66 19.46 -10.89 2.27
N ASP A 67 18.82 -9.81 1.82
CA ASP A 67 18.74 -8.60 2.62
C ASP A 67 17.89 -8.80 3.88
N PHE A 68 16.80 -9.59 3.80
CA PHE A 68 15.98 -9.95 4.95
C PHE A 68 16.78 -10.72 6.02
N CYS A 69 17.70 -11.60 5.60
CA CYS A 69 18.58 -12.32 6.52
C CYS A 69 19.69 -11.45 7.11
N GLU A 70 20.24 -10.51 6.34
CA GLU A 70 21.39 -9.70 6.77
C GLU A 70 20.97 -8.46 7.56
N TYR A 71 19.82 -7.88 7.23
CA TYR A 71 19.35 -6.59 7.75
C TYR A 71 17.87 -6.62 8.14
N PRO A 72 17.44 -7.44 9.12
CA PRO A 72 16.02 -7.61 9.44
C PRO A 72 15.29 -6.32 9.87
N ASP A 73 16.03 -5.28 10.26
CA ASP A 73 15.51 -3.98 10.72
C ASP A 73 15.78 -2.83 9.72
N ASN A 74 15.90 -3.11 8.41
CA ASN A 74 16.24 -2.08 7.41
C ASN A 74 15.06 -1.72 6.50
N ASP A 75 14.61 -0.48 6.63
CA ASP A 75 13.47 0.07 5.87
C ASP A 75 13.74 0.34 4.37
N SER A 76 14.81 -0.24 3.80
CA SER A 76 15.18 -0.08 2.38
C SER A 76 15.00 -1.39 1.60
N PRO A 77 14.37 -1.37 0.42
CA PRO A 77 14.15 -0.19 -0.43
C PRO A 77 12.85 0.57 -0.16
N VAL A 78 12.90 1.90 -0.22
CA VAL A 78 11.72 2.77 -0.10
C VAL A 78 11.10 3.13 -1.46
N ALA A 79 9.79 3.27 -1.49
CA ALA A 79 9.05 3.85 -2.60
C ALA A 79 8.19 5.03 -2.17
N SER A 80 8.00 6.00 -3.07
CA SER A 80 7.15 7.15 -2.80
C SER A 80 5.67 6.78 -2.84
N MET A 81 5.03 6.78 -1.69
CA MET A 81 3.60 6.49 -1.55
C MET A 81 2.79 7.78 -1.46
N ARG A 82 1.64 7.81 -2.14
CA ARG A 82 0.72 8.93 -2.07
C ARG A 82 -0.29 8.74 -0.95
N VAL A 83 -0.41 9.74 -0.09
CA VAL A 83 -1.35 9.78 1.03
C VAL A 83 -2.34 10.92 0.84
N LYS A 84 -3.60 10.68 1.17
CA LYS A 84 -4.66 11.69 1.14
C LYS A 84 -5.48 11.63 2.43
N PRO A 85 -5.54 12.72 3.21
CA PRO A 85 -6.40 12.79 4.39
C PRO A 85 -7.87 12.54 4.07
N THR A 86 -8.55 11.84 4.99
CA THR A 86 -9.99 11.60 4.96
C THR A 86 -10.65 12.44 6.06
N GLY A 87 -10.89 13.72 5.78
CA GLY A 87 -11.57 14.60 6.74
C GLY A 87 -10.77 14.79 8.02
N GLU A 88 -11.25 14.25 9.14
CA GLU A 88 -10.83 14.68 10.49
C GLU A 88 -9.95 13.69 11.27
N SER A 89 -9.91 12.39 10.93
CA SER A 89 -9.19 11.41 11.76
C SER A 89 -8.64 10.21 11.00
N GLY A 90 -8.26 10.42 9.74
CA GLY A 90 -7.71 9.33 8.95
C GLY A 90 -7.08 9.79 7.64
N ASP A 91 -6.55 8.81 6.94
CA ASP A 91 -6.12 8.97 5.57
C ASP A 91 -6.42 7.73 4.72
N ARG A 92 -6.22 7.89 3.43
CA ARG A 92 -6.13 6.80 2.47
C ARG A 92 -4.81 6.92 1.74
N TYR A 93 -4.17 5.81 1.49
CA TYR A 93 -2.89 5.78 0.81
C TYR A 93 -2.90 4.79 -0.35
N ALA A 94 -2.06 5.07 -1.33
CA ALA A 94 -1.88 4.21 -2.48
C ALA A 94 -0.47 4.32 -3.05
N LEU A 95 0.07 3.17 -3.42
CA LEU A 95 1.34 3.02 -4.12
C LEU A 95 1.11 2.21 -5.41
N THR A 96 1.83 2.57 -6.46
CA THR A 96 2.04 1.70 -7.62
C THR A 96 3.48 1.89 -8.06
N THR A 97 4.28 0.83 -7.94
CA THR A 97 5.70 0.88 -8.23
C THR A 97 6.16 -0.41 -8.89
N ARG A 98 7.35 -0.38 -9.48
CA ARG A 98 8.00 -1.53 -10.11
C ARG A 98 9.10 -2.02 -9.18
N VAL A 99 9.04 -3.28 -8.77
CA VAL A 99 9.88 -3.84 -7.70
C VAL A 99 10.41 -5.21 -8.08
N HIS A 100 11.57 -5.55 -7.53
CA HIS A 100 12.13 -6.89 -7.63
C HIS A 100 11.27 -7.89 -6.86
N ALA A 101 11.28 -9.16 -7.27
CA ALA A 101 10.69 -10.23 -6.50
C ALA A 101 11.49 -11.52 -6.66
N GLU A 102 11.59 -12.27 -5.57
CA GLU A 102 12.14 -13.62 -5.47
C GLU A 102 11.05 -14.55 -4.94
N VAL A 103 10.90 -15.71 -5.58
CA VAL A 103 9.94 -16.74 -5.17
C VAL A 103 10.73 -18.01 -4.89
N TYR A 104 10.41 -18.65 -3.77
CA TYR A 104 11.04 -19.87 -3.30
C TYR A 104 9.99 -20.94 -3.10
N GLU A 105 10.25 -22.15 -3.59
CA GLU A 105 9.49 -23.34 -3.18
C GLU A 105 9.84 -23.64 -1.71
N TYR A 106 8.84 -23.65 -0.83
CA TYR A 106 9.03 -23.91 0.59
C TYR A 106 7.80 -24.51 1.26
N THR A 107 7.92 -25.78 1.66
CA THR A 107 6.84 -26.57 2.28
C THR A 107 6.97 -26.66 3.80
N GLY A 108 7.99 -26.01 4.38
CA GLY A 108 8.35 -26.15 5.80
C GLY A 108 7.52 -25.28 6.74
N GLY A 109 6.77 -24.31 6.22
CA GLY A 109 6.04 -23.33 7.00
C GLY A 109 5.84 -22.00 6.28
N GLY A 110 5.81 -20.90 7.02
CA GLY A 110 5.70 -19.53 6.51
C GLY A 110 7.05 -18.85 6.31
N VAL A 111 7.04 -17.54 6.06
CA VAL A 111 8.28 -16.76 5.86
C VAL A 111 9.23 -16.78 7.05
N PHE A 112 8.70 -16.79 8.28
CA PHE A 112 9.54 -16.83 9.49
C PHE A 112 10.19 -18.20 9.70
N ASP A 113 9.49 -19.29 9.36
CA ASP A 113 10.07 -20.64 9.38
C ASP A 113 11.20 -20.75 8.31
N PHE A 114 10.97 -20.16 7.12
CA PHE A 114 11.99 -20.06 6.07
C PHE A 114 13.23 -19.28 6.56
N GLN A 115 13.02 -18.18 7.30
CA GLN A 115 14.09 -17.37 7.88
C GLN A 115 14.96 -18.19 8.84
N GLU A 116 14.31 -18.86 9.80
CA GLU A 116 14.98 -19.68 10.82
C GLU A 116 15.79 -20.81 10.18
N GLU A 117 15.27 -21.40 9.10
CA GLU A 117 15.95 -22.51 8.41
C GLU A 117 17.15 -22.05 7.58
N PHE A 118 17.00 -20.99 6.77
CA PHE A 118 17.97 -20.68 5.71
C PHE A 118 18.89 -19.49 5.96
N CYS A 119 18.57 -18.57 6.88
CA CYS A 119 19.43 -17.40 7.08
C CYS A 119 20.81 -17.75 7.65
N GLU A 120 20.91 -18.79 8.48
CA GLU A 120 22.21 -19.26 9.00
C GLU A 120 22.86 -20.35 8.15
N THR A 121 22.06 -21.14 7.44
CA THR A 121 22.54 -22.33 6.71
C THR A 121 22.85 -22.05 5.24
N GLY A 122 22.40 -20.91 4.73
CA GLY A 122 22.57 -20.48 3.35
C GLY A 122 21.25 -20.52 2.59
N LEU A 123 20.95 -19.42 1.90
CA LEU A 123 19.73 -19.31 1.10
C LEU A 123 19.73 -20.29 -0.09
N PRO A 124 18.61 -20.97 -0.35
CA PRO A 124 18.45 -21.77 -1.55
C PRO A 124 18.46 -20.89 -2.81
N GLU A 125 18.59 -21.51 -3.99
CA GLU A 125 18.37 -20.79 -5.25
C GLU A 125 16.87 -20.47 -5.40
N PRO A 126 16.48 -19.23 -5.77
CA PRO A 126 15.08 -18.89 -6.01
C PRO A 126 14.47 -19.76 -7.12
N TYR A 127 13.25 -20.25 -6.91
CA TYR A 127 12.45 -20.88 -7.96
C TYR A 127 12.29 -19.94 -9.15
N ALA A 128 11.98 -18.67 -8.89
CA ALA A 128 11.92 -17.63 -9.90
C ALA A 128 12.28 -16.25 -9.35
N THR A 129 12.90 -15.44 -10.20
CA THR A 129 13.31 -14.07 -9.87
C THR A 129 12.99 -13.11 -11.02
N GLY A 130 12.77 -11.84 -10.71
CA GLY A 130 12.53 -10.83 -11.72
C GLY A 130 11.91 -9.56 -11.16
N THR A 131 11.17 -8.86 -12.00
CA THR A 131 10.58 -7.56 -11.63
C THR A 131 9.15 -7.49 -12.09
N GLY A 132 8.27 -7.06 -11.20
CA GLY A 132 6.85 -6.90 -11.47
C GLY A 132 6.33 -5.55 -11.03
N VAL A 133 5.01 -5.42 -11.01
CA VAL A 133 4.31 -4.24 -10.52
C VAL A 133 3.73 -4.58 -9.16
N LEU A 134 4.16 -3.83 -8.15
CA LEU A 134 3.52 -3.81 -6.84
C LEU A 134 2.50 -2.69 -6.81
N ARG A 135 1.36 -3.00 -6.22
CA ARG A 135 0.33 -2.03 -5.88
C ARG A 135 0.00 -2.21 -4.40
N VAL A 136 -0.15 -1.09 -3.70
CA VAL A 136 -0.58 -1.05 -2.30
C VAL A 136 -1.72 -0.06 -2.20
N ARG A 137 -2.74 -0.39 -1.41
CA ARG A 137 -3.79 0.53 -1.00
C ARG A 137 -4.17 0.27 0.43
N GLY A 138 -4.49 1.33 1.15
CA GLY A 138 -4.96 1.18 2.51
C GLY A 138 -5.52 2.45 3.08
N THR A 139 -5.84 2.37 4.36
CA THR A 139 -6.35 3.49 5.14
C THR A 139 -5.75 3.45 6.54
N SER A 140 -5.41 4.60 7.08
CA SER A 140 -5.13 4.75 8.51
C SER A 140 -6.26 5.51 9.20
N ALA A 141 -6.63 5.05 10.40
CA ALA A 141 -7.52 5.71 11.34
C ALA A 141 -6.71 6.07 12.59
N TYR A 142 -6.82 7.33 13.02
CA TYR A 142 -6.04 7.87 14.13
C TYR A 142 -6.92 8.08 15.36
N GLU A 143 -6.39 7.85 16.56
CA GLU A 143 -7.10 8.19 17.79
C GLU A 143 -7.34 9.71 17.94
N PRO A 144 -8.44 10.12 18.59
CA PRO A 144 -8.69 11.53 18.89
C PRO A 144 -7.55 12.14 19.71
N GLY A 145 -6.96 13.24 19.21
CA GLY A 145 -5.82 13.90 19.86
C GLY A 145 -4.47 13.61 19.21
N PHE A 146 -4.43 12.72 18.20
CA PHE A 146 -3.30 12.62 17.28
C PHE A 146 -3.29 13.88 16.39
N THR A 147 -2.31 14.77 16.56
CA THR A 147 -2.24 16.04 15.82
C THR A 147 -1.72 15.79 14.41
N VAL A 148 -2.53 16.14 13.41
CA VAL A 148 -2.26 15.88 11.98
C VAL A 148 -2.08 17.23 11.25
N GLY A 149 -0.89 17.85 11.30
CA GLY A 149 -0.62 19.05 10.49
C GLY A 149 0.43 20.06 11.01
N PRO A 150 0.67 21.15 10.24
CA PRO A 150 2.00 21.60 9.82
C PRO A 150 2.81 22.45 10.84
N GLU A 151 2.75 22.15 12.13
CA GLU A 151 3.88 22.39 13.05
C GLU A 151 4.41 21.09 13.70
N ASP A 152 3.66 19.98 13.56
CA ASP A 152 3.97 18.59 13.95
C ASP A 152 3.58 17.61 12.82
N TRP A 153 4.33 17.62 11.72
CA TRP A 153 3.89 17.07 10.43
C TRP A 153 4.28 15.61 10.36
N PHE A 154 3.28 14.75 10.59
CA PHE A 154 3.27 13.33 10.25
C PHE A 154 4.60 12.67 10.59
N ILE A 155 4.82 12.42 11.88
CA ILE A 155 5.77 11.39 12.27
C ILE A 155 5.17 10.10 11.72
N ASP A 156 5.55 9.81 10.49
CA ASP A 156 6.15 8.55 10.18
C ASP A 156 5.24 7.40 10.62
N ALA A 157 3.99 7.42 10.12
CA ALA A 157 3.06 6.36 10.46
C ALA A 157 3.55 4.99 9.93
N PHE A 158 4.61 4.94 9.13
CA PHE A 158 5.35 3.72 8.79
C PHE A 158 6.34 3.32 9.89
N ASP A 159 6.96 4.28 10.59
CA ASP A 159 7.59 4.07 11.91
C ASP A 159 6.50 3.87 12.99
N ALA A 160 6.09 2.61 13.13
CA ALA A 160 5.14 2.06 14.11
C ALA A 160 4.81 2.95 15.34
N PRO A 161 3.75 3.79 15.31
CA PRO A 161 3.21 4.40 16.52
C PRO A 161 2.64 3.30 17.43
N PRO A 162 2.69 3.40 18.76
CA PRO A 162 2.30 2.31 19.68
C PRO A 162 0.90 1.74 19.39
N PRO A 163 0.67 0.43 19.67
CA PRO A 163 -0.64 -0.19 19.54
C PRO A 163 -1.74 0.63 20.20
N GLY A 164 -2.82 0.86 19.46
CA GLY A 164 -3.97 1.65 19.90
C GLY A 164 -4.03 3.05 19.30
N GLN A 165 -2.91 3.68 18.97
CA GLN A 165 -2.92 5.08 18.48
C GLN A 165 -3.28 5.21 16.99
N VAL A 166 -2.97 4.17 16.22
CA VAL A 166 -3.28 4.07 14.79
C VAL A 166 -3.80 2.67 14.50
N ASP A 167 -4.92 2.62 13.78
CA ASP A 167 -5.38 1.39 13.13
C ASP A 167 -5.19 1.54 11.61
N ARG A 168 -4.51 0.58 10.99
CA ARG A 168 -4.20 0.62 9.55
C ARG A 168 -4.69 -0.65 8.89
N SER A 169 -5.47 -0.49 7.83
CA SER A 169 -5.76 -1.58 6.91
C SER A 169 -4.93 -1.43 5.64
N GLU A 170 -4.39 -2.53 5.16
CA GLU A 170 -3.63 -2.59 3.92
C GLU A 170 -4.11 -3.75 3.04
N ARG A 171 -4.18 -3.49 1.74
CA ARG A 171 -4.27 -4.49 0.69
C ARG A 171 -3.15 -4.25 -0.29
N ASN A 172 -2.35 -5.28 -0.55
CA ASN A 172 -1.24 -5.19 -1.47
C ASN A 172 -1.26 -6.37 -2.45
N TRP A 173 -0.79 -6.11 -3.66
CA TRP A 173 -0.73 -7.11 -4.72
C TRP A 173 0.50 -6.91 -5.57
N PHE A 174 1.27 -7.97 -5.79
CA PHE A 174 2.32 -8.01 -6.79
C PHE A 174 1.86 -8.79 -8.01
N ARG A 175 2.25 -8.34 -9.21
CA ARG A 175 2.13 -9.12 -10.44
C ARG A 175 3.39 -9.00 -11.28
N GLY A 176 3.98 -10.12 -11.66
CA GLY A 176 5.21 -10.16 -12.44
C GLY A 176 5.28 -11.33 -13.41
N SER A 177 6.04 -11.15 -14.48
CA SER A 177 6.57 -12.25 -15.28
C SER A 177 8.03 -12.45 -14.87
N LEU A 178 8.27 -13.48 -14.07
CA LEU A 178 9.58 -13.82 -13.54
C LEU A 178 10.26 -14.85 -14.44
N ARG A 179 11.55 -15.07 -14.21
CA ARG A 179 12.33 -16.12 -14.86
C ARG A 179 12.71 -17.16 -13.83
N ALA A 180 12.44 -18.43 -14.14
CA ALA A 180 12.95 -19.56 -13.38
C ALA A 180 14.41 -19.85 -13.72
N ALA A 181 15.06 -20.68 -12.91
CA ALA A 181 16.47 -21.06 -13.08
C ALA A 181 16.75 -21.71 -14.46
N ASP A 182 15.79 -22.45 -15.01
CA ASP A 182 15.86 -23.06 -16.35
C ASP A 182 15.67 -22.05 -17.51
N GLY A 183 15.44 -20.77 -17.19
CA GLY A 183 15.18 -19.68 -18.14
C GLY A 183 13.73 -19.57 -18.59
N THR A 184 12.85 -20.47 -18.14
CA THR A 184 11.42 -20.45 -18.42
C THR A 184 10.77 -19.23 -17.77
N ARG A 185 9.72 -18.70 -18.41
CA ARG A 185 8.94 -17.60 -17.85
C ARG A 185 7.76 -18.13 -17.06
N VAL A 186 7.66 -17.69 -15.82
CA VAL A 186 6.52 -17.95 -14.94
C VAL A 186 5.77 -16.64 -14.70
N GLN A 187 4.46 -16.72 -14.52
CA GLN A 187 3.65 -15.61 -14.03
C GLN A 187 3.46 -15.79 -12.53
N VAL A 188 3.64 -14.71 -11.79
CA VAL A 188 3.45 -14.69 -10.34
C VAL A 188 2.47 -13.59 -10.01
N ALA A 189 1.43 -13.93 -9.26
CA ALA A 189 0.59 -12.98 -8.56
C ALA A 189 0.62 -13.27 -7.08
N THR A 190 0.81 -12.23 -6.28
CA THR A 190 0.65 -12.31 -4.84
C THR A 190 -0.44 -11.36 -4.38
N TYR A 191 -1.05 -11.69 -3.26
CA TYR A 191 -2.04 -10.86 -2.59
C TYR A 191 -1.86 -10.95 -1.09
N ALA A 192 -2.03 -9.84 -0.39
CA ALA A 192 -2.29 -9.85 1.05
C ALA A 192 -3.35 -8.81 1.42
N GLU A 193 -4.16 -9.15 2.41
CA GLU A 193 -5.08 -8.26 3.12
C GLU A 193 -4.76 -8.28 4.61
N VAL A 194 -4.31 -7.14 5.12
CA VAL A 194 -4.01 -6.91 6.53
C VAL A 194 -5.06 -5.94 7.07
N PRO A 195 -6.07 -6.41 7.82
CA PRO A 195 -7.18 -5.55 8.23
C PRO A 195 -6.79 -4.54 9.32
N THR A 196 -5.74 -4.84 10.10
CA THR A 196 -5.19 -3.99 11.15
C THR A 196 -3.67 -4.22 11.28
N PHE A 197 -2.89 -3.16 11.53
CA PHE A 197 -1.43 -3.19 11.57
C PHE A 197 -0.85 -4.23 12.54
N TYR A 198 -1.52 -4.45 13.66
CA TYR A 198 -1.11 -5.40 14.71
C TYR A 198 -1.80 -6.76 14.63
N GLY A 199 -2.60 -6.97 13.58
CA GLY A 199 -3.37 -8.19 13.39
C GLY A 199 -2.68 -9.15 12.45
N MET A 200 -3.05 -10.43 12.56
CA MET A 200 -2.74 -11.40 11.52
C MET A 200 -3.39 -10.95 10.19
N PRO A 201 -2.73 -11.17 9.05
CA PRO A 201 -3.36 -11.02 7.75
C PRO A 201 -4.66 -11.84 7.67
N ALA A 202 -5.70 -11.26 7.07
CA ALA A 202 -6.96 -11.95 6.81
C ALA A 202 -6.87 -12.91 5.62
N GLU A 203 -6.02 -12.58 4.65
CA GLU A 203 -5.78 -13.36 3.44
C GLU A 203 -4.36 -13.09 2.94
N VAL A 204 -3.65 -14.14 2.54
CA VAL A 204 -2.34 -14.08 1.86
C VAL A 204 -2.31 -15.18 0.81
N SER A 205 -1.92 -14.87 -0.42
CA SER A 205 -1.79 -15.89 -1.46
C SER A 205 -0.63 -15.60 -2.40
N ILE A 206 -0.07 -16.69 -2.92
CA ILE A 206 0.89 -16.72 -4.01
C ILE A 206 0.36 -17.70 -5.05
N ASP A 207 0.04 -17.17 -6.22
CA ASP A 207 -0.34 -17.94 -7.40
C ASP A 207 0.84 -17.90 -8.39
N VAL A 208 1.38 -19.07 -8.72
CA VAL A 208 2.41 -19.24 -9.75
C VAL A 208 1.82 -20.04 -10.90
N TRP A 209 1.90 -19.54 -12.13
CA TRP A 209 1.43 -20.30 -13.29
C TRP A 209 2.18 -19.99 -14.57
N GLY A 210 2.10 -20.94 -15.51
CA GLY A 210 2.96 -20.93 -16.68
C GLY A 210 4.39 -21.33 -16.30
N GLY A 211 5.09 -21.91 -17.26
CA GLY A 211 6.15 -22.87 -16.94
C GLY A 211 5.79 -24.20 -17.56
N ARG A 212 6.78 -25.05 -17.83
CA ARG A 212 6.51 -26.38 -18.38
C ARG A 212 6.08 -27.36 -17.31
#